data_AF-A0A7C5PTW2-F1
#
_entry.id   AF-A0A7C5PTW2-F1
#
_cell.length_a   1.000
_cell.length_b   1.000
_cell.length_c   1.000
_cell.angle_alpha   90.00
_cell.angle_beta   90.00
_cell.angle_gamma   90.00
#
_symmetry.space_group_name_H-M   'P 1'
#
loop_
_entity.id
_entity.type
_entity.pdbx_description
1 polymer ?
#
loop_
_entity_poly.entity_id
_entity_poly.type
_entity_poly.pdbx_seq_one_letter_code
_entity_poly.pdbx_strand_id
1 'polypeptide(L)' 'EGIIPALEPSHALAKVIELAPEKPKDHIMVMNMCGRGDKDIFTVADHLGVTL' A
#
# COMPACT_ATOMS: atom_id res chain seq x y z
N GLU A 1 5.78 -8.98 -0.81
CA GLU A 1 4.49 -9.46 -1.34
C GLU A 1 4.40 -9.55 -2.86
N GLY A 2 5.12 -8.73 -3.65
CA GLY A 2 4.97 -8.75 -5.12
C GLY A 2 3.63 -8.20 -5.60
N ILE A 3 2.98 -7.37 -4.78
CA ILE A 3 1.72 -6.68 -5.06
C ILE A 3 2.06 -5.19 -5.26
N ILE A 4 1.58 -4.61 -6.35
CA ILE A 4 1.61 -3.15 -6.57
C ILE A 4 0.22 -2.62 -6.22
N PRO A 5 0.02 -2.06 -5.01
CA PRO A 5 -1.27 -1.50 -4.62
C PRO A 5 -1.55 -0.22 -5.42
N ALA A 6 -2.82 0.07 -5.66
CA ALA A 6 -3.20 1.40 -6.12
C ALA A 6 -2.87 2.45 -5.06
N LEU A 7 -2.82 3.72 -5.44
CA LEU A 7 -2.57 4.82 -4.49
C LEU A 7 -3.63 4.86 -3.38
N GLU A 8 -4.88 4.51 -3.69
CA GLU A 8 -6.00 4.50 -2.75
C GLU A 8 -5.79 3.51 -1.58
N PRO A 9 -5.61 2.19 -1.79
CA PRO A 9 -5.35 1.25 -0.70
C PRO A 9 -3.95 1.43 -0.07
N SER A 10 -3.02 2.13 -0.72
CA SER A 10 -1.72 2.46 -0.13
C SER A 10 -1.86 3.34 1.13
N HIS A 11 -2.90 4.18 1.21
CA HIS A 11 -3.20 4.97 2.42
C HIS A 11 -3.59 4.06 3.60
N ALA A 12 -4.43 3.06 3.34
CA ALA A 12 -4.82 2.09 4.35
C ALA A 12 -3.61 1.23 4.78
N LEU A 13 -2.78 0.80 3.82
CA LEU A 13 -1.56 0.04 4.10
C LEU A 13 -0.57 0.83 4.97
N ALA A 14 -0.36 2.11 4.68
CA ALA A 14 0.49 2.98 5.50
C ALA A 14 0.02 2.99 6.97
N LYS A 15 -1.31 3.09 7.19
CA LYS A 15 -1.85 3.06 8.55
C LYS A 15 -1.73 1.70 9.22
N VAL A 16 -1.87 0.61 8.46
CA VAL A 16 -1.67 -0.76 8.96
C VAL A 16 -0.24 -0.97 9.44
N ILE A 17 0.76 -0.44 8.72
CA ILE A 17 2.17 -0.55 9.09
C ILE A 17 2.44 0.10 10.46
N GLU A 18 1.78 1.23 10.75
CA GLU A 18 1.87 1.89 12.06
C GLU A 18 1.12 1.12 13.16
N LEU A 19 -0.11 0.65 12.88
CA LEU A 19 -0.99 0.05 13.89
C LEU A 19 -0.65 -1.39 14.22
N ALA A 20 -0.17 -2.18 13.26
CA ALA A 20 0.06 -3.61 13.44
C ALA A 20 1.06 -3.95 14.58
N PRO A 21 2.19 -3.22 14.74
CA PRO A 21 3.12 -3.47 15.85
C PRO A 21 2.54 -3.21 17.24
N GLU A 22 1.48 -2.40 17.36
CA GLU A 22 0.81 -2.10 18.63
C GLU A 22 -0.20 -3.18 19.06
N LYS A 23 -0.42 -4.21 18.22
CA LYS A 23 -1.39 -5.28 18.48
C LYS A 23 -0.70 -6.54 18.99
N PRO A 24 -1.43 -7.38 19.76
CA PRO A 24 -0.98 -8.73 20.11
C PRO A 24 -0.58 -9.54 18.86
N LYS A 25 0.34 -10.49 19.02
CA LYS A 25 0.84 -11.31 17.90
C LYS A 25 -0.22 -12.18 17.24
N ASP A 26 -1.30 -12.50 17.96
CA ASP A 26 -2.44 -13.29 17.52
C ASP A 26 -3.62 -12.42 17.03
N HIS A 27 -3.45 -11.10 17.01
CA HIS A 27 -4.47 -10.18 16.49
C HIS A 27 -4.62 -10.33 14.97
N ILE A 28 -5.85 -10.60 14.52
CA ILE A 28 -6.18 -10.69 13.09
C ILE A 28 -6.61 -9.31 12.59
N MET A 29 -6.03 -8.86 11.48
CA MET A 29 -6.37 -7.60 10.83
C MET A 29 -6.68 -7.84 9.35
N VAL A 30 -7.74 -7.22 8.86
CA VAL A 30 -8.12 -7.24 7.44
C VAL A 30 -8.06 -5.81 6.92
N MET A 31 -7.33 -5.62 5.82
CA MET A 31 -7.26 -4.35 5.11
C MET A 31 -7.77 -4.54 3.69
N ASN A 32 -8.63 -3.63 3.24
CA ASN A 32 -9.22 -3.74 1.92
C ASN A 32 -8.26 -3.27 0.82
N MET A 33 -7.84 -4.18 -0.05
CA MET A 33 -7.07 -3.88 -1.25
C MET A 33 -8.01 -3.57 -2.41
N CYS A 34 -8.56 -2.36 -2.45
CA CYS A 34 -9.62 -2.01 -3.41
C CYS A 34 -9.17 -1.90 -4.87
N GLY A 35 -7.86 -1.92 -5.15
CA GLY A 35 -7.34 -1.81 -6.51
C GLY A 35 -5.85 -2.12 -6.63
N ARG A 36 -5.43 -2.35 -7.88
CA ARG A 36 -4.03 -2.55 -8.29
C ARG A 36 -3.44 -1.28 -8.89
N GLY A 37 -2.14 -1.08 -8.72
CA GLY A 37 -1.45 0.17 -9.03
C GLY A 37 -0.99 0.34 -10.46
N ASP A 38 -1.36 -0.53 -11.40
CA ASP A 38 -0.97 -0.42 -12.82
C ASP A 38 -1.25 0.97 -13.40
N LYS A 39 -2.40 1.57 -13.03
CA LYS A 39 -2.79 2.92 -13.47
C LYS A 39 -1.89 4.02 -12.90
N ASP A 40 -1.30 3.77 -11.73
CA ASP A 40 -0.56 4.76 -10.94
C ASP A 40 0.95 4.71 -11.21
N ILE A 41 1.45 3.71 -11.96
CA ILE A 41 2.88 3.48 -12.22
C ILE A 41 3.56 4.74 -12.78
N PHE A 42 3.00 5.39 -13.79
CA PHE A 42 3.60 6.58 -14.41
C PHE A 42 3.59 7.78 -13.46
N THR A 43 2.48 7.97 -12.73
CA THR A 43 2.35 9.04 -11.74
C THR A 43 3.39 8.90 -10.63
N VAL A 44 3.60 7.68 -10.14
CA VAL A 44 4.60 7.39 -9.11
C VAL A 44 6.01 7.54 -9.65
N ALA A 45 6.28 7.09 -10.87
CA ALA A 45 7.59 7.24 -11.49
C ALA A 45 7.98 8.70 -11.69
N ASP A 46 7.07 9.53 -12.20
CA ASP A 46 7.27 10.98 -12.32
C ASP A 46 7.54 11.62 -10.95
N HIS A 47 6.72 11.28 -9.94
CA HIS A 47 6.90 11.78 -8.57
C HIS A 47 8.24 11.39 -7.96
N LEU A 48 8.74 10.19 -8.26
CA LEU A 48 10.03 9.69 -7.75
C LEU A 48 11.22 10.11 -8.63
N GLY A 49 10.99 10.81 -9.74
CA GLY A 49 12.04 11.17 -10.71
C GLY A 49 12.66 9.95 -11.40
N VAL A 50 11.90 8.86 -11.53
CA VAL A 50 12.34 7.62 -12.17
C VAL A 50 11.85 7.59 -13.61
N THR A 51 12.75 7.31 -14.55
CA THR A 51 12.36 6.98 -15.93
C THR A 51 12.03 5.50 -16.01
N LEU A 52 10.83 5.18 -16.49
CA LEU A 52 10.34 3.81 -16.72
C LEU A 52 10.71 3.30 -18.11
#